data_AF-A0A1F4ZA60-F1
#
_entry.id   AF-A0A1F4ZA60-F1
#
_cell.length_a   1.000
_cell.length_b   1.000
_cell.length_c   1.000
_cell.angle_alpha   90.00
_cell.angle_beta   90.00
_cell.angle_gamma   90.00
#
_symmetry.space_group_name_H-M   'P 1'
#
loop_
_entity.id
_entity.type
_entity.pdbx_description
1 polymer ?
#
loop_
_entity_poly.entity_id
_entity_poly.type
_entity_poly.pdbx_seq_one_letter_code
_entity_poly.pdbx_strand_id
1 'polypeptide(L)' 'MKTNAYLKLQKKFGGKWVATDKTGGRVFSQAKGIKGLFINLKKLGVPPQKTTIGYIEKYGQLSAYISLSVQKD' A
#
# COMPACT_ATOMS: atom_id res chain seq x y z
N MET A 1 10.25 -18.65 11.37
CA MET A 1 9.97 -18.07 10.04
C MET A 1 9.66 -16.58 10.17
N LYS A 2 10.41 -15.69 9.49
CA LYS A 2 10.06 -14.26 9.44
C LYS A 2 8.77 -14.13 8.62
N THR A 3 7.66 -13.74 9.24
CA THR A 3 6.37 -13.56 8.54
C THR A 3 6.55 -12.49 7.47
N ASN A 4 6.20 -12.82 6.21
CA ASN A 4 6.29 -11.90 5.08
C ASN A 4 5.56 -10.58 5.41
N ALA A 5 6.21 -9.43 5.20
CA ALA A 5 5.63 -8.11 5.45
C ALA A 5 4.28 -7.93 4.75
N TYR A 6 4.13 -8.50 3.55
CA TYR A 6 2.89 -8.49 2.79
C TYR A 6 1.76 -9.26 3.50
N LEU A 7 2.05 -10.44 4.07
CA LEU A 7 1.07 -11.20 4.86
C LEU A 7 0.59 -10.42 6.10
N LYS A 8 1.49 -9.68 6.75
CA LYS A 8 1.12 -8.82 7.89
C LYS A 8 0.20 -7.67 7.44
N LEU A 9 0.49 -7.07 6.29
CA LEU A 9 -0.34 -6.02 5.70
C LEU A 9 -1.72 -6.56 5.29
N GLN A 10 -1.79 -7.72 4.63
CA GLN A 10 -3.06 -8.35 4.25
C GLN A 10 -3.95 -8.65 5.46
N LYS A 11 -3.39 -9.22 6.54
CA LYS A 11 -4.15 -9.51 7.77
C LYS A 11 -4.73 -8.24 8.41
N LYS A 12 -4.02 -7.11 8.35
CA LYS A 12 -4.40 -5.88 9.06
C LYS A 12 -5.20 -4.90 8.20
N PHE A 13 -4.95 -4.87 6.90
CA PHE A 13 -5.46 -3.86 5.98
C PHE A 13 -6.13 -4.43 4.73
N GLY A 14 -6.39 -5.73 4.69
CA GLY A 14 -7.07 -6.37 3.57
C GLY A 14 -8.37 -5.66 3.17
N GLY A 15 -8.53 -5.42 1.88
CA GLY A 15 -9.63 -4.68 1.30
C GLY A 15 -9.48 -3.15 1.34
N LYS A 16 -8.27 -2.64 1.58
CA LYS A 16 -8.03 -1.20 1.73
C LYS A 16 -6.82 -0.74 0.91
N TRP A 17 -6.86 0.52 0.54
CA TRP A 17 -5.71 1.25 0.04
C TRP A 17 -4.81 1.63 1.22
N VAL A 18 -3.51 1.37 1.08
CA VAL A 18 -2.51 1.62 2.12
C VAL A 18 -1.37 2.41 1.52
N ALA A 19 -0.91 3.41 2.27
CA ALA A 19 0.29 4.17 1.98
C ALA A 19 1.40 3.75 2.96
N THR A 20 2.49 3.21 2.43
CA THR A 20 3.63 2.72 3.21
C THR A 20 4.91 3.43 2.82
N ASP A 21 5.97 3.20 3.57
CA ASP A 21 7.33 3.44 3.07
C ASP A 21 7.70 2.41 1.99
N LYS A 22 8.84 2.63 1.31
CA LYS A 22 9.31 1.74 0.24
C LYS A 22 9.50 0.28 0.67
N THR A 23 9.69 0.04 1.98
CA THR A 23 9.91 -1.30 2.53
C THR A 23 8.62 -2.00 2.98
N GLY A 24 7.50 -1.27 3.05
CA GLY A 24 6.25 -1.77 3.63
C GLY A 24 6.31 -1.94 5.16
N GLY A 25 7.41 -1.54 5.81
CA GLY A 25 7.62 -1.65 7.25
C GLY A 25 6.84 -0.62 8.06
N ARG A 26 6.60 0.57 7.48
CA ARG A 26 5.83 1.64 8.11
C ARG A 26 4.61 1.98 7.26
N VAL A 27 3.43 1.91 7.87
CA VAL A 27 2.17 2.39 7.27
C VAL A 27 1.94 3.83 7.72
N PHE A 28 1.85 4.74 6.77
CA PHE A 28 1.52 6.15 7.02
C PHE A 28 0.03 6.38 7.07
N SER A 29 -0.73 5.73 6.17
CA SER A 29 -2.18 5.88 6.11
C SER A 29 -2.86 4.68 5.47
N GLN A 30 -4.17 4.55 5.73
CA GLN A 30 -5.04 3.56 5.11
C GLN A 30 -6.45 4.15 4.87
N ALA A 31 -7.12 3.69 3.82
CA ALA A 31 -8.50 4.06 3.54
C ALA A 31 -9.20 3.00 2.65
N LYS A 32 -10.54 2.93 2.71
CA LYS A 32 -11.32 2.04 1.83
C LYS A 32 -11.22 2.45 0.35
N GLY A 33 -11.03 3.74 0.07
CA GLY A 33 -10.92 4.28 -1.28
C GLY A 33 -9.70 5.18 -1.44
N ILE A 34 -9.17 5.22 -2.67
CA ILE A 34 -7.94 5.96 -2.99
C ILE A 34 -8.05 7.47 -2.71
N LYS A 35 -9.22 8.08 -2.95
CA LYS A 35 -9.47 9.50 -2.61
C LYS A 35 -9.31 9.77 -1.12
N GLY A 36 -9.87 8.89 -0.27
CA GLY A 36 -9.74 9.01 1.18
C GLY A 36 -8.30 8.85 1.65
N LEU A 37 -7.51 7.99 0.99
CA LEU A 37 -6.10 7.83 1.27
C LEU A 37 -5.33 9.14 1.02
N PHE A 38 -5.55 9.78 -0.13
CA PHE A 38 -4.89 11.04 -0.46
C PHE A 38 -5.27 12.19 0.47
N ILE A 39 -6.55 12.28 0.85
CA ILE A 39 -7.01 13.26 1.85
C ILE A 39 -6.26 13.06 3.17
N ASN A 40 -6.13 11.82 3.62
CA ASN A 40 -5.42 11.50 4.86
C ASN A 40 -3.91 11.80 4.77
N LEU A 41 -3.28 11.47 3.64
CA LEU A 41 -1.86 11.78 3.42
C LEU A 41 -1.59 13.28 3.41
N LYS A 42 -2.47 14.07 2.78
CA LYS A 42 -2.38 15.53 2.77
C LYS A 42 -2.52 16.10 4.19
N LYS A 43 -3.45 15.58 5.00
CA LYS A 43 -3.61 15.99 6.41
C LYS A 43 -2.39 15.64 7.27
N LEU A 44 -1.73 14.52 6.98
CA LEU A 44 -0.54 14.06 7.71
C LEU A 44 0.76 14.73 7.24
N GLY A 45 0.72 15.58 6.20
CA GLY A 45 1.91 16.22 5.64
C GLY A 45 2.93 15.24 5.07
N VAL A 46 2.49 14.04 4.67
CA VAL A 46 3.40 12.99 4.17
C VAL A 46 3.69 13.25 2.69
N PRO A 47 4.96 13.45 2.30
CA PRO A 47 5.30 13.72 0.91
C PRO A 47 5.13 12.47 0.03
N PRO A 48 4.52 12.60 -1.16
CA PRO A 48 4.24 11.48 -2.06
C PRO A 48 5.53 10.76 -2.52
N GLN A 49 6.67 11.45 -2.58
CA GLN A 49 7.96 10.89 -2.99
C GLN A 49 8.51 9.85 -1.99
N LYS A 50 8.05 9.88 -0.75
CA LYS A 50 8.44 8.94 0.31
C LYS A 50 7.39 7.84 0.56
N THR A 51 6.29 7.86 -0.19
CA THR A 51 5.16 6.95 0.02
C THR A 51 4.96 6.02 -1.17
N THR A 52 4.78 4.73 -0.87
CA THR A 52 4.31 3.71 -1.80
C THR A 52 2.83 3.46 -1.52
N ILE A 53 1.98 3.62 -2.52
CA ILE A 53 0.54 3.40 -2.39
C ILE A 53 0.20 2.07 -3.08
N GLY A 54 -0.51 1.21 -2.36
CA GLY A 54 -0.99 -0.06 -2.90
C GLY A 54 -2.37 -0.39 -2.37
N TYR A 55 -3.16 -1.06 -3.20
CA TYR A 55 -4.33 -1.77 -2.72
C TYR A 55 -3.87 -3.08 -2.09
N ILE A 56 -4.27 -3.32 -0.84
CA ILE A 56 -3.99 -4.56 -0.13
C ILE A 56 -5.21 -5.44 -0.21
N GLU A 57 -5.06 -6.58 -0.86
CA GLU A 57 -6.12 -7.57 -0.98
C GLU A 57 -6.49 -8.17 0.36
N LYS A 58 -7.76 -8.56 0.46
CA LYS A 58 -8.21 -9.38 1.58
C LYS A 58 -7.45 -10.70 1.55
N TYR A 59 -6.99 -11.12 2.73
CA TYR A 59 -6.33 -12.40 2.91
C TYR A 59 -7.18 -13.53 2.29
N GLY A 60 -6.65 -14.23 1.29
CA GLY A 60 -7.36 -15.27 0.53
C GLY A 60 -7.92 -14.85 -0.83
N GLN A 61 -7.89 -13.56 -1.19
CA GLN A 61 -8.09 -13.07 -2.56
C GLN A 61 -6.73 -12.72 -3.16
N LEU A 62 -6.37 -13.38 -4.27
CA LEU A 62 -5.14 -13.16 -5.03
C LEU A 62 -5.51 -12.33 -6.27
N SER A 63 -5.04 -11.09 -6.39
CA SER A 63 -5.08 -10.31 -7.62
C SER A 63 -3.75 -9.54 -7.80
N ALA A 64 -2.72 -10.26 -8.26
CA ALA A 64 -1.46 -9.63 -8.63
C ALA A 64 -1.66 -8.62 -9.76
N TYR A 65 -1.60 -7.31 -9.46
CA TYR A 65 -1.43 -6.27 -10.47
C TYR A 65 0.06 -5.98 -10.62
N ILE A 66 0.69 -6.56 -11.65
CA ILE A 66 2.09 -6.26 -12.01
C ILE A 66 2.07 -4.96 -12.83
N SER A 67 2.55 -3.87 -12.24
CA SER A 67 2.83 -2.65 -13.00
C SER A 67 4.10 -2.87 -13.82
N LEU A 68 3.96 -3.00 -15.14
CA LEU A 68 5.06 -2.98 -16.10
C LEU A 68 5.67 -1.59 -16.14
N SER A 69 6.82 -1.43 -15.52
CA SER A 69 7.71 -0.31 -15.80
C SER A 69 9.13 -0.82 -15.90
N VAL A 70 9.46 -1.44 -17.03
CA VAL A 70 10.83 -1.59 -17.53
C VAL A 70 10.82 -1.47 -19.06
N GLN A 71 11.70 -0.58 -19.54
CA GLN A 71 12.21 -0.40 -20.91
C GLN A 71 11.27 0.17 -21.98
N LYS A 72 11.46 1.47 -22.24
CA LYS A 72 11.62 1.95 -23.61
C LYS A 72 13.10 2.26 -23.82
N ASP A 73 13.62 1.75 -24.94
CA ASP A 73 14.96 1.98 -25.48
C ASP A 73 15.29 3.46 -25.66
#